data_AF-A0A2R6FHQ3-F1
#
_entry.id   AF-A0A2R6FHQ3-F1
#
_cell.length_a   1.000
_cell.length_b   1.000
_cell.length_c   1.000
_cell.angle_alpha   90.00
_cell.angle_beta   90.00
_cell.angle_gamma   90.00
#
_symmetry.space_group_name_H-M   'P 1'
#
loop_
_entity.id
_entity.type
_entity.pdbx_description
1 polymer ?
#
loop_
_entity_poly.entity_id
_entity_poly.type
_entity_poly.pdbx_seq_one_letter_code
_entity_poly.pdbx_strand_id
1 'polypeptide(L)'
;MNVLEVILGTEYARNLTATRHVRNEYGDRLSEAAVTELEAIVDLLEAVAVTRQFFKTLSLQQDLARLSRLVAYSGFVALVVSIAMALIYRSDSVTVAAQHLPLLVSLAIGIILAPLAVFLAYVLRSATIAHHTVSVGPFVPPEERADEG
;
A
#
# COMPACT_ATOMS: atom_id res chain seq x y z
N MET A 1 26.94 8.51 -1.67
CA MET A 1 26.23 7.35 -1.11
C MET A 1 25.73 7.74 0.27
N ASN A 2 24.46 8.03 0.54
CA ASN A 2 23.28 8.16 -0.29
C ASN A 2 22.39 9.20 0.44
N VAL A 3 22.51 10.49 0.11
CA VAL A 3 21.78 11.58 0.80
C VAL A 3 20.27 11.33 0.72
N LEU A 4 19.82 10.67 -0.36
CA LEU A 4 18.46 10.19 -0.53
C LEU A 4 18.03 9.19 0.55
N GLU A 5 18.91 8.32 1.03
CA GLU A 5 18.60 7.25 1.99
C GLU A 5 18.49 7.78 3.42
N VAL A 6 19.27 8.79 3.78
CA VAL A 6 19.17 9.48 5.07
C VAL A 6 17.91 10.36 5.13
N ILE A 7 17.56 11.00 4.01
CA ILE A 7 16.35 11.80 3.85
C ILE A 7 15.09 10.91 3.78
N LEU A 8 15.18 9.76 3.10
CA LEU A 8 14.12 8.77 2.95
C LEU A 8 14.22 7.61 3.96
N GLY A 9 14.99 7.79 5.04
CA GLY A 9 15.10 6.87 6.17
C GLY A 9 14.27 7.30 7.39
N THR A 10 14.21 6.46 8.43
CA THR A 10 13.53 6.79 9.70
C THR A 10 14.25 7.89 10.49
N GLU A 11 15.49 8.18 10.08
CA GLU A 11 16.44 9.12 10.65
C GLU A 11 15.94 10.57 10.60
N TYR A 12 15.13 10.89 9.58
CA TYR A 12 14.43 12.17 9.45
C TYR A 12 13.67 12.60 10.72
N ALA A 13 12.85 11.72 11.27
CA ALA A 13 11.99 12.01 12.42
C ALA A 13 12.83 12.20 13.70
N ARG A 14 13.94 11.46 13.79
CA ARG A 14 14.93 11.58 14.87
C ARG A 14 15.65 12.93 14.80
N ASN A 15 16.06 13.34 13.60
CA ASN A 15 16.70 14.63 13.38
C ASN A 15 15.74 15.80 13.64
N LEU A 16 14.49 15.74 13.18
CA LEU A 16 13.49 16.78 13.46
C LEU A 16 13.24 16.95 14.97
N THR A 17 13.14 15.83 15.70
CA THR A 17 12.98 15.85 17.17
C THR A 17 14.23 16.40 17.86
N ALA A 18 15.42 15.98 17.43
CA ALA A 18 16.68 16.46 17.98
C ALA A 18 16.88 17.97 17.73
N THR A 19 16.61 18.44 16.52
CA THR A 19 16.69 19.86 16.14
C THR A 19 15.71 20.71 16.95
N ARG A 20 14.46 20.25 17.13
CA ARG A 20 13.47 20.93 17.99
C ARG A 20 13.87 20.94 19.47
N HIS A 21 14.47 19.86 19.97
CA HIS A 21 14.96 19.78 21.35
C HIS A 21 16.12 20.75 21.61
N VAL A 22 17.11 20.81 20.70
CA VAL A 22 18.22 21.75 20.79
C VAL A 22 17.73 23.21 20.74
N ARG A 23 16.73 23.51 19.89
CA ARG A 23 16.11 24.85 19.85
C ARG A 23 15.42 25.21 21.16
N ASN A 24 14.61 24.30 21.71
CA ASN A 24 13.86 24.58 22.94
C ASN A 24 14.74 24.69 24.18
N GLU A 25 15.84 23.93 24.24
CA GLU A 25 16.68 23.86 25.46
C GLU A 25 17.89 24.82 25.43
N TYR A 26 18.36 25.20 24.24
CA TYR A 26 19.54 26.06 24.06
C TYR A 26 19.24 27.34 23.27
N GLY A 27 17.98 27.63 22.94
CA GLY A 27 17.55 28.80 22.17
C GLY A 27 18.14 30.11 22.67
N ASP A 28 18.11 30.33 23.99
CA ASP A 28 18.62 31.57 24.62
C ASP A 28 20.15 31.69 24.62
N ARG A 29 20.87 30.61 24.28
CA ARG A 29 22.35 30.55 24.21
C ARG A 29 22.88 30.47 22.78
N LEU A 30 22.00 30.38 21.78
CA LEU A 30 22.37 30.34 20.37
C LEU A 30 22.45 31.78 19.82
N SER A 31 23.41 32.03 18.92
CA SER A 31 23.44 33.28 18.18
C SER A 31 22.29 33.35 17.17
N GLU A 32 21.83 34.54 16.80
CA GLU A 32 20.78 34.71 15.78
C GLU A 32 21.10 33.98 14.46
N ALA A 33 22.37 33.95 14.06
CA ALA A 33 22.81 33.22 12.89
C ALA A 33 22.61 31.70 13.03
N ALA A 34 22.88 31.14 14.22
CA ALA A 34 22.69 29.71 14.47
C ALA A 34 21.20 29.33 14.57
N VAL A 35 20.36 30.21 15.12
CA VAL A 35 18.90 30.02 15.13
C VAL A 35 18.34 30.01 13.70
N THR A 36 18.80 30.93 12.86
CA THR A 36 18.37 31.03 11.45
C THR A 36 18.72 29.77 10.65
N GLU A 37 19.94 29.25 10.82
CA GLU A 37 20.37 28.02 10.14
C GLU A 37 19.57 26.79 10.64
N LEU A 38 19.25 26.76 11.94
CA LEU A 38 18.44 25.70 12.54
C LEU A 38 17.00 25.72 12.00
N GLU A 39 16.41 26.90 11.78
CA GLU A 39 15.09 27.07 11.14
C GLU A 39 15.12 26.53 9.71
N ALA A 40 16.15 26.86 8.93
CA ALA A 40 16.31 26.37 7.56
C ALA A 40 16.41 24.83 7.50
N ILE A 41 17.08 24.21 8.49
CA ILE A 41 17.14 22.75 8.63
C ILE A 41 15.74 22.18 8.95
N VAL A 42 14.96 22.82 9.83
CA VAL A 42 13.59 22.40 10.14
C VAL A 42 12.68 22.48 8.90
N ASP A 43 12.77 23.55 8.11
CA ASP A 43 11.97 23.71 6.89
C ASP A 43 12.33 22.68 5.82
N LEU A 44 13.63 22.46 5.60
CA LEU A 44 14.12 21.40 4.71
C LEU A 44 13.61 20.04 5.17
N LEU A 45 13.66 19.83 6.48
CA LEU A 45 13.16 18.62 7.06
C LEU A 45 11.64 18.49 6.76
N GLU A 46 10.83 19.49 7.06
CA GLU A 46 9.39 19.43 6.84
C GLU A 46 9.01 19.17 5.37
N ALA A 47 9.74 19.76 4.42
CA ALA A 47 9.59 19.49 3.00
C ALA A 47 9.81 18.00 2.64
N VAL A 48 10.75 17.34 3.31
CA VAL A 48 11.00 15.89 3.17
C VAL A 48 9.82 15.07 3.70
N ALA A 49 9.24 15.47 4.85
CA ALA A 49 8.07 14.81 5.40
C ALA A 49 6.88 14.89 4.43
N VAL A 50 6.61 16.07 3.88
CA VAL A 50 5.57 16.29 2.87
C VAL A 50 5.83 15.43 1.63
N THR A 51 7.05 15.46 1.12
CA THR A 51 7.45 14.68 -0.07
C THR A 51 7.24 13.17 0.13
N ARG A 52 7.60 12.63 1.30
CA ARG A 52 7.34 11.21 1.63
C ARG A 52 5.86 10.87 1.63
N GLN A 53 5.01 11.75 2.15
CA GLN A 53 3.57 11.54 2.14
C GLN A 53 3.01 11.53 0.71
N PHE A 54 3.54 12.38 -0.17
CA PHE A 54 3.24 12.33 -1.61
C PHE A 54 3.69 11.01 -2.25
N PHE A 55 4.91 10.53 -1.98
CA PHE A 55 5.38 9.24 -2.50
C PHE A 55 4.54 8.06 -2.01
N LYS A 56 4.12 8.07 -0.74
CA LYS A 56 3.21 7.05 -0.19
C LYS A 56 1.89 7.00 -0.96
N THR A 57 1.36 8.18 -1.29
CA THR A 57 0.13 8.33 -2.08
C THR A 57 0.32 7.82 -3.52
N LEU A 58 1.42 8.20 -4.18
CA LEU A 58 1.73 7.73 -5.54
C LEU A 58 1.93 6.21 -5.61
N SER A 59 2.63 5.62 -4.64
CA SER A 59 2.80 4.16 -4.57
C SER A 59 1.45 3.45 -4.49
N LEU A 60 0.55 3.94 -3.63
CA LEU A 60 -0.79 3.37 -3.48
C LEU A 60 -1.60 3.50 -4.78
N GLN A 61 -1.53 4.64 -5.46
CA GLN A 61 -2.18 4.83 -6.75
C GLN A 61 -1.63 3.88 -7.83
N GLN A 62 -0.31 3.67 -7.87
CA GLN A 62 0.34 2.74 -8.80
C GLN A 62 -0.12 1.29 -8.56
N ASP A 63 -0.22 0.88 -7.29
CA ASP A 63 -0.71 -0.44 -6.91
C ASP A 63 -2.18 -0.65 -7.31
N LEU A 64 -3.04 0.35 -7.08
CA LEU A 64 -4.44 0.34 -7.52
C LEU A 64 -4.57 0.30 -9.05
N ALA A 65 -3.76 1.08 -9.77
CA ALA A 65 -3.75 1.07 -11.23
C ALA A 65 -3.32 -0.30 -11.79
N ARG A 66 -2.33 -0.94 -11.15
CA ARG A 66 -1.88 -2.29 -11.52
C ARG A 66 -2.97 -3.33 -11.27
N LEU A 67 -3.65 -3.28 -10.13
CA LEU A 67 -4.79 -4.13 -9.83
C LEU A 67 -5.90 -3.96 -10.87
N SER A 68 -6.30 -2.71 -11.12
CA SER A 68 -7.34 -2.38 -12.08
C SER A 68 -7.03 -2.98 -13.44
N ARG A 69 -5.78 -2.90 -13.89
CA ARG A 69 -5.33 -3.49 -15.15
C ARG A 69 -5.41 -5.03 -15.15
N LEU A 70 -5.00 -5.69 -14.07
CA LEU A 70 -5.09 -7.15 -13.94
C LEU A 70 -6.55 -7.63 -13.96
N VAL A 71 -7.43 -6.96 -13.23
CA VAL A 71 -8.87 -7.27 -13.19
C VAL A 71 -9.51 -6.99 -14.55
N ALA A 72 -9.16 -5.89 -15.21
CA ALA A 72 -9.68 -5.56 -16.53
C ALA A 72 -9.27 -6.60 -17.59
N TYR A 73 -7.99 -7.00 -17.62
CA TYR A 73 -7.51 -8.01 -18.56
C TYR A 73 -8.10 -9.40 -18.30
N SER A 74 -8.11 -9.85 -17.04
CA SER A 74 -8.72 -11.14 -16.69
C SER A 74 -10.24 -11.14 -16.92
N GLY A 75 -10.92 -10.02 -16.64
CA GLY A 75 -12.34 -9.83 -16.91
C GLY A 75 -12.65 -9.87 -18.40
N PHE A 76 -11.85 -9.21 -19.22
CA PHE A 76 -11.99 -9.27 -20.68
C PHE A 76 -11.82 -10.70 -21.20
N VAL A 77 -10.79 -11.42 -20.74
CA VAL A 77 -10.58 -12.83 -21.11
C VAL A 77 -11.76 -13.70 -20.68
N ALA A 78 -12.26 -13.53 -19.45
CA ALA A 78 -13.45 -14.22 -18.95
C ALA A 78 -14.70 -13.98 -19.82
N LEU A 79 -14.91 -12.74 -20.28
CA LEU A 79 -16.01 -12.39 -21.17
C LEU A 79 -15.87 -13.08 -22.54
N VAL A 80 -14.68 -13.03 -23.15
CA VAL A 80 -14.42 -13.69 -24.43
C VAL A 80 -14.68 -15.20 -24.33
N VAL A 81 -14.19 -15.85 -23.26
CA VAL A 81 -14.42 -17.28 -23.03
C VAL A 81 -15.90 -17.59 -22.82
N SER A 82 -16.62 -16.74 -22.08
CA SER A 82 -18.07 -16.91 -21.87
C SER A 82 -18.84 -16.84 -23.19
N ILE A 83 -18.54 -15.86 -24.04
CA ILE A 83 -19.16 -15.71 -25.36
C ILE A 83 -18.82 -16.91 -26.24
N ALA A 84 -17.55 -17.34 -26.26
CA ALA A 84 -17.12 -18.50 -27.04
C ALA A 84 -17.87 -19.76 -26.61
N MET A 85 -18.03 -19.99 -25.30
CA MET A 85 -18.82 -21.12 -24.78
C MET A 85 -20.28 -21.03 -25.19
N ALA A 86 -20.90 -19.86 -25.08
CA ALA A 86 -22.27 -19.66 -25.52
C ALA A 86 -22.46 -19.93 -27.02
N LEU A 87 -21.50 -19.53 -27.86
CA LEU A 87 -21.55 -19.78 -29.31
C LEU A 87 -21.36 -21.26 -29.65
N ILE A 88 -20.44 -21.96 -28.97
CA ILE A 88 -20.22 -23.40 -29.15
C ILE A 88 -21.47 -24.20 -28.82
N TYR A 89 -22.26 -23.76 -27.84
CA TYR A 89 -23.48 -24.45 -27.40
C TYR A 89 -24.75 -24.05 -28.17
N ARG A 90 -24.74 -22.93 -28.91
CA ARG A 90 -25.94 -22.38 -29.58
C ARG A 90 -26.26 -23.07 -30.90
N SER A 91 -25.27 -23.55 -31.64
CA SER A 91 -25.51 -24.37 -32.82
C SER A 91 -25.74 -25.81 -32.35
N ASP A 92 -26.81 -26.48 -32.80
CA ASP A 92 -27.10 -27.93 -32.60
C ASP A 92 -25.97 -28.90 -33.06
N SER A 93 -24.79 -28.36 -33.35
CA SER A 93 -23.53 -29.03 -33.63
C SER A 93 -22.69 -29.07 -32.36
N VAL A 94 -22.48 -30.29 -31.84
CA VAL A 94 -21.36 -30.61 -30.97
C VAL A 94 -20.07 -30.39 -31.77
N THR A 95 -19.61 -29.14 -31.83
CA THR A 95 -18.40 -28.75 -32.58
C THR A 95 -17.13 -29.31 -31.93
N VAL A 96 -17.23 -29.76 -30.68
CA VAL A 96 -16.15 -30.33 -29.86
C VAL A 96 -16.57 -31.73 -29.40
N ALA A 97 -15.75 -32.75 -29.64
CA ALA A 97 -16.07 -34.14 -29.27
C ALA A 97 -16.48 -34.27 -27.79
N ALA A 98 -17.52 -35.08 -27.52
CA ALA A 98 -18.14 -35.21 -26.19
C ALA A 98 -17.16 -35.59 -25.07
N GLN A 99 -16.07 -36.29 -25.39
CA GLN A 99 -15.00 -36.64 -24.46
C GLN A 99 -14.22 -35.45 -23.91
N HIS A 100 -14.18 -34.31 -24.61
CA HIS A 100 -13.43 -33.11 -24.20
C HIS A 100 -14.31 -32.06 -23.53
N LEU A 101 -15.64 -32.18 -23.59
CA LEU A 101 -16.59 -31.24 -22.99
C LEU A 101 -16.38 -31.03 -21.49
N PRO A 102 -16.23 -32.07 -20.65
CA PRO A 102 -16.05 -31.89 -19.21
C PRO A 102 -14.79 -31.09 -18.86
N LEU A 103 -13.69 -31.37 -19.56
CA LEU A 103 -12.42 -30.67 -19.37
C LEU A 103 -12.54 -29.20 -19.78
N LEU A 104 -13.16 -28.95 -20.94
CA LEU A 104 -13.29 -27.60 -21.50
C LEU A 104 -14.19 -26.73 -20.62
N VAL A 105 -15.33 -27.27 -20.15
CA VAL A 105 -16.23 -26.56 -19.24
C VAL A 105 -15.54 -26.24 -17.91
N SER A 106 -14.80 -27.20 -17.33
CA SER A 106 -14.07 -26.96 -16.09
C SER A 106 -13.03 -25.85 -16.24
N LEU A 107 -12.28 -25.85 -17.34
CA LEU A 107 -11.28 -24.83 -17.64
C LEU A 107 -11.92 -23.47 -17.92
N ALA A 108 -13.05 -23.44 -18.63
CA ALA A 108 -13.81 -22.22 -18.88
C ALA A 108 -14.32 -21.60 -17.57
N ILE A 109 -14.88 -22.39 -16.66
CA ILE A 109 -15.30 -21.93 -15.33
C ILE A 109 -14.11 -21.33 -14.58
N GLY A 110 -12.95 -22.00 -14.60
CA GLY A 110 -11.73 -21.48 -13.99
C GLY A 110 -11.33 -20.10 -14.54
N ILE A 111 -11.36 -19.93 -15.87
CA ILE A 111 -11.06 -18.65 -16.51
C ILE A 111 -12.11 -17.58 -16.17
N ILE A 112 -13.39 -17.95 -16.15
CA ILE A 112 -14.49 -17.04 -15.83
C ILE A 112 -14.40 -16.52 -14.39
N LEU A 113 -13.99 -17.36 -13.45
CA LEU A 113 -13.81 -16.99 -12.04
C LEU A 113 -12.46 -16.30 -11.77
N ALA A 114 -11.49 -16.37 -12.67
CA ALA A 114 -10.17 -15.76 -12.52
C ALA A 114 -10.19 -14.27 -12.13
N PRO A 115 -10.95 -13.36 -12.78
CA PRO A 115 -11.00 -11.95 -12.39
C PRO A 115 -11.47 -11.75 -10.94
N LEU A 116 -12.47 -12.52 -10.50
CA LEU A 116 -12.96 -12.49 -9.14
C LEU A 116 -11.89 -12.98 -8.15
N ALA A 117 -11.20 -14.08 -8.48
CA ALA A 117 -10.12 -14.63 -7.66
C ALA A 117 -8.95 -13.64 -7.52
N VAL A 118 -8.53 -12.99 -8.61
CA VAL A 118 -7.47 -11.96 -8.62
C VAL A 118 -7.88 -10.77 -7.74
N PHE A 119 -9.11 -10.29 -7.89
CA PHE A 119 -9.63 -9.20 -7.08
C PHE A 119 -9.64 -9.55 -5.59
N LEU A 120 -10.18 -10.72 -5.24
CA LEU A 120 -10.28 -11.15 -3.85
C LEU A 120 -8.91 -11.38 -3.21
N ALA A 121 -7.98 -12.02 -3.94
CA ALA A 121 -6.60 -12.21 -3.48
C ALA A 121 -5.91 -10.88 -3.17
N TYR A 122 -6.14 -9.85 -3.99
CA TYR A 122 -5.59 -8.53 -3.74
C TYR A 122 -6.21 -7.85 -2.52
N VAL A 123 -7.54 -7.90 -2.38
CA VAL A 123 -8.25 -7.34 -1.22
C VAL A 123 -7.77 -8.02 0.06
N LEU A 124 -7.67 -9.35 0.07
CA LEU A 124 -7.15 -10.11 1.21
C LEU A 124 -5.70 -9.76 1.52
N ARG A 125 -4.83 -9.67 0.52
CA ARG A 125 -3.44 -9.22 0.71
C ARG A 125 -3.38 -7.83 1.33
N SER A 126 -4.19 -6.89 0.85
CA SER A 126 -4.28 -5.54 1.42
C SER A 126 -4.79 -5.57 2.86
N ALA A 127 -5.80 -6.38 3.16
CA ALA A 127 -6.34 -6.54 4.51
C ALA A 127 -5.31 -7.16 5.46
N THR A 128 -4.55 -8.17 5.01
CA THR A 128 -3.45 -8.77 5.79
C THR A 128 -2.35 -7.75 6.09
N ILE A 129 -1.94 -6.95 5.10
CA ILE A 129 -0.95 -5.88 5.31
C ILE A 129 -1.48 -4.84 6.31
N ALA A 130 -2.73 -4.41 6.15
CA ALA A 130 -3.36 -3.46 7.06
C ALA A 130 -3.43 -4.01 8.50
N HIS A 131 -3.85 -5.26 8.68
CA HIS A 131 -3.89 -5.93 9.98
C HIS A 131 -2.51 -6.02 10.64
N HIS A 132 -1.44 -6.20 9.86
CA HIS A 132 -0.07 -6.22 10.40
C HIS A 132 0.41 -4.83 10.83
N THR A 133 -0.07 -3.76 10.20
CA THR A 133 0.25 -2.36 10.58
C THR A 133 -0.60 -1.81 11.74
N VAL A 134 -1.74 -2.42 12.06
CA VAL A 134 -2.61 -2.02 13.18
C VAL A 134 -2.05 -2.47 14.55
N SER A 135 -1.01 -3.30 14.58
CA SER A 135 -0.38 -3.77 15.83
C SER A 135 0.73 -2.81 16.35
N VAL A 136 0.45 -1.51 16.41
CA VAL A 136 1.22 -0.58 17.26
C VAL A 136 0.23 0.27 18.04
N GLY A 137 0.00 -0.17 19.27
CA GLY A 137 -0.65 0.58 20.32
C GLY A 137 -0.66 -0.28 21.58
N PRO A 138 0.49 -0.46 22.27
CA PRO A 138 0.41 -0.82 23.66
C PRO A 138 -0.21 0.39 24.35
N PHE A 139 -1.53 0.37 24.52
CA PHE A 139 -2.17 1.15 25.55
C PHE A 139 -1.59 0.65 26.87
N VAL A 140 -0.45 1.20 27.28
CA VAL A 140 0.05 1.08 28.65
C VAL A 140 -0.86 1.99 29.47
N PRO A 141 -1.76 1.46 30.31
CA PRO A 141 -2.51 2.30 31.22
C PRO A 141 -1.50 2.96 32.16
N PRO A 142 -1.66 4.24 32.53
CA PRO A 142 -0.89 4.79 33.63
C PRO A 142 -1.17 3.92 34.86
N GLU A 143 -0.12 3.32 35.43
CA GLU A 143 -0.19 2.83 36.80
C GLU A 143 -0.51 4.05 37.66
N GLU A 144 -1.79 4.17 37.99
CA GLU A 144 -2.31 5.09 38.97
C GLU A 144 -1.61 4.71 40.28
N ARG A 145 -0.63 5.53 40.67
CA ARG A 145 0.07 5.44 41.94
C ARG A 145 -0.99 5.47 43.04
N ALA A 146 -1.35 4.28 43.52
CA ALA A 146 -2.06 4.11 44.77
C ALA A 146 -1.10 4.49 45.90
N ASP A 147 -1.63 5.34 46.78
CA ASP A 147 -1.19 5.67 48.13
C ASP A 147 -0.12 4.76 48.75
N GLU A 148 1.01 5.36 49.09
CA GLU A 148 1.65 5.27 50.41
C GLU A 148 2.29 6.65 50.63
N GLY A 149 2.02 7.46 51.65
CA GLY A 149 1.42 7.30 52.96
C GLY A 149 2.03 8.42 53.80
#